data_AF-A0A1G0LA48-F1
#
_entry.id   AF-A0A1G0LA48-F1
#
_cell.length_a   1.000
_cell.length_b   1.000
_cell.length_c   1.000
_cell.angle_alpha   90.00
_cell.angle_beta   90.00
_cell.angle_gamma   90.00
#
_symmetry.space_group_name_H-M   'P 1'
#
loop_
_entity.id
_entity.type
_entity.pdbx_description
1 polymer ?
#
loop_
_entity_poly.entity_id
_entity_poly.type
_entity_poly.pdbx_seq_one_letter_code
_entity_poly.pdbx_strand_id
1 'polypeptide(L)'
;MKKLIILLIALSFLGVAGLYTIVLTNGPRMKVQPYTRAFQSVLPAVPRGTVTTDWPDQSSSLTAPGAANSANKSAANLQRGSVYYRYYCIFCHGERGDGHSPVGESFLPVPADLRRSNIKAYNDEQLLRVMFRGNGHDPV
;
A
#
# COMPACT_ATOMS: atom_id res chain seq x y z
N MET A 1 -4.81 15.38 54.11
CA MET A 1 -4.18 16.01 52.91
C MET A 1 -3.61 14.98 51.93
N LYS A 2 -2.80 14.02 52.36
CA LYS A 2 -2.19 13.00 51.47
C LYS A 2 -3.20 12.15 50.68
N LYS A 3 -4.33 11.78 51.28
CA LYS A 3 -5.43 11.06 50.59
C LYS A 3 -6.10 11.89 49.49
N LEU A 4 -6.23 13.21 49.69
CA LEU A 4 -6.80 14.12 48.70
C LEU A 4 -5.86 14.28 47.49
N ILE A 5 -4.56 14.38 47.75
CA ILE A 5 -3.53 14.47 46.70
C ILE A 5 -3.51 13.19 45.86
N ILE A 6 -3.56 12.00 46.48
CA ILE A 6 -3.61 10.72 45.77
C ILE A 6 -4.86 10.62 44.89
N LEU A 7 -6.01 11.08 45.40
CA LEU A 7 -7.27 11.04 44.66
C LEU A 7 -7.25 11.97 43.44
N LEU A 8 -6.66 13.17 43.56
CA LEU A 8 -6.48 14.09 42.44
C LEU A 8 -5.54 13.54 41.36
N ILE A 9 -4.44 12.89 41.75
CA ILE A 9 -3.52 12.25 40.80
C ILE A 9 -4.21 11.10 40.06
N ALA A 10 -4.96 10.25 40.77
CA ALA A 10 -5.70 9.15 40.16
C ALA A 10 -6.77 9.64 39.16
N LEU A 11 -7.51 10.70 39.52
CA LEU A 11 -8.49 11.34 38.63
C LEU A 11 -7.84 11.95 37.39
N SER A 12 -6.67 12.56 37.52
CA SER A 12 -5.91 13.09 36.39
C SER A 12 -5.50 11.97 35.43
N PHE A 13 -4.96 10.85 35.94
CA PHE A 13 -4.60 9.70 35.10
C PHE A 13 -5.79 9.08 34.39
N LEU A 14 -6.93 8.93 35.09
CA LEU A 14 -8.19 8.47 34.51
C LEU A 14 -8.69 9.41 33.40
N GLY A 15 -8.61 10.72 33.63
CA GLY A 15 -8.96 11.73 32.64
C GLY A 15 -8.10 11.65 31.38
N VAL A 16 -6.77 11.53 31.54
CA VAL A 16 -5.84 11.40 30.41
C VAL A 16 -6.06 10.09 29.65
N ALA A 17 -6.24 8.97 30.34
CA ALA A 17 -6.53 7.68 29.71
C ALA A 17 -7.86 7.70 28.94
N GLY A 18 -8.89 8.34 29.51
CA GLY A 18 -10.17 8.54 28.85
C GLY A 18 -10.04 9.40 27.59
N LEU A 19 -9.36 10.54 27.68
CA LEU A 19 -9.09 11.42 26.54
C LEU A 19 -8.31 10.68 25.43
N TYR A 20 -7.25 9.95 25.80
CA TYR A 20 -6.44 9.17 24.87
C TYR A 20 -7.26 8.11 24.14
N THR A 21 -8.14 7.41 24.86
CA THR A 21 -9.04 6.39 24.29
C THR A 21 -10.05 7.02 23.33
N ILE A 22 -10.61 8.18 23.68
CA ILE A 22 -11.52 8.94 22.80
C ILE A 22 -10.79 9.39 21.53
N VAL A 23 -9.56 9.88 21.63
CA VAL A 23 -8.78 10.29 20.45
C VAL A 23 -8.43 9.10 19.55
N LEU A 24 -8.09 7.93 20.10
CA LEU A 24 -7.81 6.73 19.30
C LEU A 24 -9.06 6.18 18.57
N THR A 25 -10.22 6.24 19.23
CA THR A 25 -11.47 5.68 18.70
C THR A 25 -12.23 6.66 17.81
N ASN A 26 -12.20 7.95 18.15
CA ASN A 26 -12.99 9.02 17.52
C ASN A 26 -12.15 10.16 16.93
N GLY A 27 -10.82 10.05 16.94
CA GLY A 27 -9.92 11.06 16.37
C GLY A 27 -10.19 11.32 14.88
N PRO A 28 -9.44 12.23 14.26
CA PRO A 28 -9.62 12.63 12.86
C PRO A 28 -9.30 11.48 11.91
N ARG A 29 -10.22 10.52 11.83
CA ARG A 29 -10.35 9.55 10.76
C ARG A 29 -10.75 10.37 9.55
N MET A 30 -10.20 10.07 8.38
CA MET A 30 -10.69 10.61 7.11
C MET A 30 -12.12 10.10 6.86
N LYS A 31 -13.11 10.57 7.63
CA LYS A 31 -14.54 10.28 7.43
C LYS A 31 -15.07 11.03 6.22
N VAL A 32 -14.45 12.16 5.91
CA VAL A 32 -14.78 13.00 4.78
C VAL A 32 -13.45 13.43 4.16
N GLN A 33 -13.15 12.93 2.97
CA GLN A 33 -12.09 13.49 2.14
C GLN A 33 -12.73 14.67 1.38
N PRO A 34 -12.25 15.92 1.56
CA PRO A 34 -12.82 17.10 0.90
C PRO A 34 -12.86 16.99 -0.63
N TYR A 35 -12.04 16.11 -1.19
CA TYR A 35 -11.89 15.90 -2.62
C TYR A 35 -12.65 14.68 -3.18
N THR A 36 -13.27 13.86 -2.34
CA THR A 36 -14.01 12.67 -2.79
C THR A 36 -15.40 12.63 -2.16
N ARG A 37 -16.36 13.28 -2.81
CA ARG A 37 -17.71 12.70 -2.85
C ARG A 37 -17.72 11.61 -3.93
N ALA A 38 -16.95 10.54 -3.72
CA ALA A 38 -16.70 9.49 -4.71
C ALA A 38 -17.99 8.82 -5.23
N PHE A 39 -19.09 8.93 -4.49
CA PHE A 39 -20.40 8.39 -4.83
C PHE A 39 -21.43 9.45 -5.27
N GLN A 40 -21.07 10.73 -5.35
CA GLN A 40 -21.95 11.80 -5.85
C GLN A 40 -21.45 12.44 -7.15
N SER A 41 -20.21 12.19 -7.56
CA SER A 41 -19.79 12.50 -8.93
C SER A 41 -20.22 11.35 -9.84
N VAL A 42 -21.29 11.55 -10.62
CA VAL A 42 -21.47 10.76 -11.84
C VAL A 42 -20.24 11.01 -12.69
N LEU A 43 -19.36 10.03 -12.79
CA LEU A 43 -18.23 10.11 -13.71
C LEU A 43 -18.83 10.32 -15.10
N PRO A 44 -18.42 11.37 -15.84
CA PRO A 44 -18.86 11.49 -17.22
C PRO A 44 -18.45 10.22 -17.95
N ALA A 45 -19.31 9.72 -18.82
CA ALA A 45 -18.96 8.61 -19.69
C ALA A 45 -17.66 8.98 -20.41
N VAL A 46 -16.67 8.08 -20.35
CA VAL A 46 -15.44 8.21 -21.12
C VAL A 46 -15.82 8.45 -22.59
N PRO A 47 -15.32 9.52 -23.24
CA PRO A 47 -15.66 9.79 -24.62
C PRO A 47 -15.30 8.58 -25.51
N ARG A 48 -16.13 8.29 -26.52
CA ARG A 48 -15.86 7.18 -27.44
C ARG A 48 -14.47 7.36 -28.07
N GLY A 49 -13.64 6.32 -28.01
CA GLY A 49 -12.28 6.32 -28.54
C GLY A 49 -11.20 6.83 -27.60
N THR A 50 -11.51 7.26 -26.36
CA THR A 50 -10.47 7.65 -25.38
C THR A 50 -9.93 6.47 -24.59
N VAL A 51 -10.76 5.44 -24.41
CA VAL A 51 -10.28 4.16 -23.88
C VAL A 51 -9.84 3.35 -25.09
N THR A 52 -8.55 3.08 -25.18
CA THR A 52 -8.04 2.08 -26.11
C THR A 52 -8.68 0.75 -25.74
N THR A 53 -9.63 0.27 -26.52
CA THR A 53 -10.13 -1.11 -26.40
C THR A 53 -9.13 -2.08 -27.01
N ASP A 54 -8.38 -1.59 -27.99
CA ASP A 54 -7.26 -2.27 -28.60
C ASP A 54 -6.00 -1.91 -27.80
N TRP A 55 -5.93 -2.37 -26.55
CA TRP A 55 -4.62 -2.46 -25.91
C TRP A 55 -3.83 -3.47 -26.74
N PRO A 56 -2.67 -3.09 -27.33
CA PRO A 56 -1.79 -4.11 -27.88
C PRO A 56 -1.51 -5.06 -26.74
N ASP A 57 -1.72 -6.35 -26.98
CA ASP A 57 -1.55 -7.37 -25.96
C ASP A 57 -0.08 -7.39 -25.54
N GLN A 58 0.27 -6.55 -24.56
CA GLN A 58 1.59 -6.51 -23.95
C GLN A 58 1.83 -7.75 -23.10
N SER A 59 0.85 -8.65 -22.96
CA SER A 59 1.13 -9.99 -22.45
C SER A 59 2.15 -10.68 -23.34
N SER A 60 2.15 -10.48 -24.66
CA SER A 60 3.14 -11.09 -25.56
C SER A 60 4.57 -10.67 -25.20
N SER A 61 4.77 -9.41 -24.81
CA SER A 61 6.08 -8.87 -24.37
C SER A 61 6.46 -9.31 -22.95
N LEU A 62 5.49 -9.61 -22.09
CA LEU A 62 5.69 -10.05 -20.70
C LEU A 62 5.73 -11.58 -20.53
N THR A 63 5.31 -12.32 -21.57
CA THR A 63 5.21 -13.80 -21.58
C THR A 63 6.23 -14.42 -22.55
N ALA A 64 7.01 -13.60 -23.27
CA ALA A 64 8.15 -14.09 -24.02
C ALA A 64 9.16 -14.74 -23.04
N PRO A 65 9.50 -16.03 -23.22
CA PRO A 65 10.53 -16.68 -22.42
C PRO A 65 11.84 -15.90 -22.62
N GLY A 66 12.27 -15.16 -21.59
CA GLY A 66 13.42 -14.25 -21.71
C GLY A 66 13.10 -12.75 -21.71
N ALA A 67 11.89 -12.33 -21.32
CA ALA A 67 11.65 -11.00 -20.73
C ALA A 67 12.35 -10.90 -19.35
N ALA A 68 13.62 -11.29 -19.30
CA ALA A 68 14.52 -11.03 -18.21
C ALA A 68 14.58 -9.51 -18.05
N ASN A 69 14.69 -9.07 -16.80
CA ASN A 69 15.03 -7.71 -16.47
C ASN A 69 16.28 -7.31 -17.27
N SER A 70 16.07 -6.59 -18.37
CA SER A 70 17.16 -6.21 -19.28
C SER A 70 18.12 -5.23 -18.61
N ALA A 71 17.69 -4.65 -17.49
CA ALA A 71 18.53 -3.89 -16.59
C ALA A 71 19.46 -4.86 -15.83
N ASN A 72 20.74 -4.82 -16.19
CA ASN A 72 21.80 -5.42 -15.37
C ASN A 72 21.69 -4.96 -13.90
N LYS A 73 22.00 -5.81 -12.92
CA LYS A 73 22.03 -5.48 -11.49
C LYS A 73 23.23 -4.58 -11.14
N SER A 74 23.31 -3.43 -11.79
CA SER A 74 24.32 -2.40 -11.52
C SER A 74 23.94 -1.59 -10.27
N ALA A 75 24.94 -1.00 -9.60
CA ALA A 75 24.70 -0.12 -8.46
C ALA A 75 23.77 1.05 -8.81
N ALA A 76 23.91 1.61 -10.01
CA ALA A 76 23.03 2.68 -10.49
C ALA A 76 21.57 2.22 -10.62
N ASN A 77 21.34 0.99 -11.08
CA ASN A 77 19.98 0.45 -11.21
C ASN A 77 19.38 0.12 -9.83
N LEU A 78 20.19 -0.39 -8.90
CA LEU A 78 19.76 -0.61 -7.51
C LEU A 78 19.40 0.71 -6.79
N GLN A 79 20.17 1.78 -7.02
CA GLN A 79 19.87 3.10 -6.49
C GLN A 79 18.53 3.62 -7.02
N ARG A 80 18.29 3.50 -8.34
CA ARG A 80 16.99 3.87 -8.93
C ARG A 80 15.85 3.01 -8.39
N GLY A 81 16.06 1.70 -8.26
CA GLY A 81 15.09 0.78 -7.66
C GLY A 81 14.72 1.17 -6.23
N SER A 82 15.69 1.58 -5.41
CA SER A 82 15.44 2.09 -4.04
C SER A 82 14.58 3.35 -4.05
N VAL A 83 14.85 4.29 -4.96
CA VAL A 83 14.03 5.50 -5.12
C VAL A 83 12.58 5.13 -5.47
N TYR A 84 12.38 4.27 -6.47
CA TYR A 84 11.04 3.86 -6.88
C TYR A 84 10.29 3.06 -5.81
N TYR A 85 10.99 2.19 -5.07
CA TYR A 85 10.41 1.47 -3.94
C TYR A 85 9.86 2.44 -2.89
N ARG A 86 10.61 3.50 -2.57
CA ARG A 86 10.20 4.53 -1.62
C ARG A 86 9.05 5.40 -2.14
N TYR A 87 8.86 5.53 -3.45
CA TYR A 87 7.75 6.30 -4.01
C TYR A 87 6.47 5.49 -4.16
N TYR A 88 6.56 4.21 -4.49
CA TYR A 88 5.38 3.43 -4.90
C TYR A 88 5.07 2.25 -3.99
N CYS A 89 6.08 1.61 -3.41
CA CYS A 89 5.92 0.33 -2.73
C CYS A 89 5.85 0.47 -1.20
N ILE A 90 6.61 1.41 -0.63
CA ILE A 90 6.79 1.56 0.82
C ILE A 90 5.47 1.76 1.58
N PHE A 91 4.50 2.43 0.95
CA PHE A 91 3.23 2.74 1.58
C PHE A 91 2.44 1.47 1.92
N CYS A 92 2.55 0.41 1.12
CA CYS A 92 1.85 -0.86 1.33
C CYS A 92 2.75 -1.96 1.90
N HIS A 93 4.02 -2.01 1.49
CA HIS A 93 4.94 -3.09 1.87
C HIS A 93 5.89 -2.72 3.02
N GLY A 94 5.88 -1.48 3.51
CA GLY A 94 6.76 -1.02 4.58
C GLY A 94 8.21 -0.78 4.11
N GLU A 95 9.00 -0.10 4.94
CA GLU A 95 10.39 0.27 4.59
C GLU A 95 11.29 -0.97 4.40
N ARG A 96 10.99 -2.04 5.13
CA ARG A 96 11.76 -3.30 5.12
C ARG A 96 11.17 -4.36 4.17
N GLY A 97 10.07 -4.04 3.49
CA GLY A 97 9.32 -5.00 2.68
C GLY A 97 8.60 -6.07 3.51
N ASP A 98 8.33 -5.80 4.78
CA ASP A 98 7.71 -6.75 5.71
C ASP A 98 6.18 -6.72 5.72
N GLY A 99 5.56 -5.85 4.92
CA GLY A 99 4.11 -5.65 4.88
C GLY A 99 3.59 -4.72 5.98
N HIS A 100 4.44 -4.31 6.93
CA HIS A 100 4.05 -3.47 8.05
C HIS A 100 4.09 -2.00 7.65
N SER A 101 2.92 -1.49 7.26
CA SER A 101 2.74 -0.08 6.91
C SER A 101 1.31 0.36 7.22
N PRO A 102 1.08 1.63 7.61
CA PRO A 102 -0.27 2.09 7.95
C PRO A 102 -1.29 1.88 6.82
N VAL A 103 -0.87 2.01 5.57
CA VAL A 103 -1.75 1.77 4.41
C VAL A 103 -1.87 0.28 4.12
N GLY A 104 -0.79 -0.51 4.18
CA GLY A 104 -0.84 -1.96 4.01
C GLY A 104 -1.75 -2.68 5.01
N GLU A 105 -1.70 -2.27 6.28
CA GLU A 105 -2.56 -2.81 7.36
C GLU A 105 -4.05 -2.45 7.20
N SER A 106 -4.39 -1.58 6.25
CA SER A 106 -5.78 -1.23 5.92
C SER A 106 -6.42 -2.15 4.87
N PHE A 107 -5.65 -3.05 4.23
CA PHE A 107 -6.16 -3.99 3.22
C PHE A 107 -6.50 -5.37 3.83
N LEU A 108 -7.44 -6.06 3.19
CA LEU A 108 -7.77 -7.45 3.50
C LEU A 108 -7.83 -8.27 2.19
N PRO A 109 -6.92 -9.24 1.96
CA PRO A 109 -5.78 -9.59 2.81
C PRO A 109 -4.70 -8.49 2.83
N VAL A 110 -3.90 -8.45 3.91
CA VAL A 110 -2.75 -7.53 4.00
C VAL A 110 -1.70 -7.85 2.91
N PRO A 111 -0.95 -6.85 2.43
CA PRO A 111 0.12 -7.08 1.47
C PRO A 111 1.16 -8.10 1.96
N ALA A 112 1.68 -8.90 1.04
CA ALA A 112 2.65 -9.95 1.37
C ALA A 112 3.97 -9.37 1.92
N ASP A 113 4.57 -10.08 2.88
CA ASP A 113 5.95 -9.87 3.32
C ASP A 113 6.91 -10.34 2.22
N LEU A 114 7.56 -9.37 1.56
CA LEU A 114 8.48 -9.56 0.45
C LEU A 114 9.78 -10.26 0.86
N ARG A 115 10.02 -10.44 2.17
CA ARG A 115 11.22 -11.11 2.69
C ARG A 115 11.05 -12.63 2.75
N ARG A 116 9.82 -13.14 2.62
CA ARG A 116 9.55 -14.58 2.70
C ARG A 116 10.24 -15.34 1.57
N SER A 117 10.67 -16.57 1.87
CA SER A 117 11.44 -17.41 0.95
C SER A 117 10.68 -17.69 -0.35
N ASN A 118 9.37 -17.90 -0.28
CA ASN A 118 8.53 -18.12 -1.46
C ASN A 118 8.47 -16.92 -2.39
N ILE A 119 8.52 -15.68 -1.86
CA ILE A 119 8.55 -14.46 -2.67
C ILE A 119 9.97 -14.21 -3.22
N LYS A 120 11.00 -14.44 -2.42
CA LYS A 120 12.40 -14.35 -2.87
C LYS A 120 12.76 -15.38 -3.94
N ALA A 121 12.01 -16.48 -4.03
CA ALA A 121 12.15 -17.48 -5.07
C ALA A 121 11.58 -17.04 -6.42
N TYR A 122 10.83 -15.93 -6.48
CA TYR A 122 10.33 -15.41 -7.74
C TYR A 122 11.50 -14.92 -8.58
N ASN A 123 11.51 -15.30 -9.85
CA ASN A 123 12.39 -14.71 -10.83
C ASN A 123 11.92 -13.28 -11.18
N ASP A 124 12.77 -12.51 -11.87
CA ASP A 124 12.47 -11.11 -12.19
C ASP A 124 11.21 -10.94 -13.06
N GLU A 125 10.92 -11.90 -13.95
CA GLU A 125 9.70 -11.91 -14.77
C GLU A 125 8.44 -12.09 -13.91
N GLN A 126 8.48 -13.02 -12.96
CA GLN A 126 7.39 -13.28 -12.01
C GLN A 126 7.14 -12.04 -11.13
N LEU A 127 8.21 -11.41 -10.63
CA LEU A 127 8.09 -10.16 -9.87
C LEU A 127 7.48 -9.04 -10.72
N LEU A 128 7.95 -8.86 -11.95
CA LEU A 128 7.42 -7.85 -12.87
C LEU A 128 5.94 -8.07 -13.17
N ARG A 129 5.55 -9.33 -13.42
CA ARG A 129 4.16 -9.71 -13.66
C ARG A 129 3.27 -9.36 -12.47
N VAL A 130 3.70 -9.70 -11.25
CA VAL A 130 2.95 -9.36 -10.02
C VAL A 130 2.88 -7.85 -9.79
N MET A 131 3.92 -7.08 -10.16
CA MET A 131 3.88 -5.62 -10.08
C MET A 131 2.85 -5.00 -11.03
N PHE A 132 2.73 -5.51 -12.26
CA PHE A 132 1.81 -4.95 -13.27
C PHE A 132 0.38 -5.46 -13.15
N ARG A 133 0.19 -6.72 -12.77
CA ARG A 133 -1.13 -7.36 -12.73
C ARG A 133 -1.68 -7.52 -11.31
N GLY A 134 -0.86 -7.43 -10.28
CA GLY A 134 -1.26 -7.85 -8.93
C GLY A 134 -1.31 -9.37 -8.80
N ASN A 135 -1.50 -9.85 -7.57
CA ASN A 135 -1.60 -11.29 -7.27
C ASN A 135 -3.07 -11.70 -7.29
N GLY A 136 -3.47 -12.54 -8.25
CA GLY A 136 -4.86 -12.98 -8.41
C GLY A 136 -5.72 -12.15 -9.39
N HIS A 137 -5.12 -11.39 -10.31
CA HIS A 137 -5.83 -10.72 -11.42
C HIS A 137 -5.40 -11.23 -12.80
N ASP A 138 -4.93 -12.49 -12.90
CA ASP A 138 -4.96 -13.14 -14.21
C ASP A 138 -6.42 -13.18 -14.67
N PRO A 139 -6.69 -12.94 -15.98
CA PRO A 139 -8.04 -12.93 -16.49
C PRO A 139 -8.71 -14.27 -16.17
N VAL A 140 -9.80 -14.21 -15.41
CA VAL A 140 -10.82 -15.26 -15.41
C VAL A 140 -11.51 -15.30 -16.76
#